data_AF-R4L9P5-F1
#
_entry.id   AF-R4L9P5-F1
#
_cell.length_a   1.000
_cell.length_b   1.000
_cell.length_c   1.000
_cell.angle_alpha   90.00
_cell.angle_beta   90.00
_cell.angle_gamma   90.00
#
_symmetry.space_group_name_H-M   'P 1'
#
loop_
_entity.id
_entity.type
_entity.pdbx_description
1 polymer ?
#
loop_
_entity_poly.entity_id
_entity_poly.type
_entity_poly.pdbx_seq_one_letter_code
_entity_poly.pdbx_strand_id
1 'polypeptide(L)'
;MNNPLFSADAVSLRGIPDWIDRLAWEDPNHSLYVVRGLDPAEVIGIVGGEQVRTLAPGELPEDTADEWSGVVPHALEAAGGGDLLRVAGRRGDWTFVYDTFGGMDGELAKTLSKGGRAAAYVVNSISGISRVDCAEDGSGVYELDDSYDPDYDQENVPELLRNAIDAAMAVDLEDPDWDLGVNMRIVCALAGLTWTYEEFRQHPLTIARYDE
;
A
#
# COMPACT_ATOMS: atom_id res chain seq x y z
N MET A 1 -24.37 -13.50 -6.18
CA MET A 1 -23.91 -12.25 -5.57
C MET A 1 -22.45 -12.49 -5.22
N ASN A 2 -21.53 -11.87 -5.96
CA ASN A 2 -20.13 -11.84 -5.57
C ASN A 2 -20.05 -10.98 -4.30
N ASN A 3 -19.51 -11.52 -3.22
CA ASN A 3 -19.14 -10.67 -2.09
C ASN A 3 -17.98 -9.78 -2.55
N PRO A 4 -18.06 -8.45 -2.37
CA PRO A 4 -16.93 -7.58 -2.67
C PRO A 4 -15.74 -7.98 -1.80
N LEU A 5 -14.54 -7.90 -2.37
CA LEU A 5 -13.31 -8.30 -1.68
C LEU A 5 -13.02 -7.35 -0.50
N PHE A 6 -13.25 -6.06 -0.71
CA PHE A 6 -13.24 -5.06 0.35
C PHE A 6 -14.63 -4.97 0.98
N SER A 7 -14.70 -5.05 2.30
CA SER A 7 -15.91 -4.67 3.01
C SER A 7 -16.11 -3.16 2.96
N ALA A 8 -17.34 -2.69 3.18
CA ALA A 8 -17.67 -1.26 3.14
C ALA A 8 -16.90 -0.43 4.18
N ASP A 9 -16.44 -1.06 5.28
CA ASP A 9 -15.62 -0.46 6.33
C ASP A 9 -14.10 -0.64 6.12
N ALA A 10 -13.68 -1.35 5.07
CA ALA A 10 -12.27 -1.46 4.68
C ALA A 10 -11.82 -0.36 3.71
N VAL A 11 -12.73 0.55 3.34
CA VAL A 11 -12.50 1.63 2.38
C VAL A 11 -13.06 2.94 2.95
N SER A 12 -12.30 4.02 2.87
CA SER A 12 -12.72 5.35 3.30
C SER A 12 -13.70 5.99 2.30
N LEU A 13 -14.31 7.11 2.68
CA LEU A 13 -15.20 7.88 1.79
C LEU A 13 -14.50 8.36 0.50
N ARG A 14 -13.16 8.40 0.48
CA ARG A 14 -12.34 8.77 -0.68
C ARG A 14 -11.99 7.58 -1.59
N GLY A 15 -12.47 6.39 -1.26
CA GLY A 15 -12.08 5.14 -1.92
C GLY A 15 -10.73 4.58 -1.46
N ILE A 16 -10.01 5.22 -0.54
CA ILE A 16 -8.69 4.75 -0.10
C ILE A 16 -8.87 3.59 0.90
N PRO A 17 -8.05 2.52 0.88
CA PRO A 17 -8.08 1.51 1.94
C PRO A 17 -8.01 2.18 3.32
N ASP A 18 -8.96 1.87 4.22
CA ASP A 18 -9.14 2.61 5.48
C ASP A 18 -7.86 2.65 6.32
N TRP A 19 -7.12 1.54 6.37
CA TRP A 19 -5.84 1.51 7.07
C TRP A 19 -4.80 2.48 6.46
N ILE A 20 -4.75 2.66 5.14
CA ILE A 20 -3.86 3.65 4.50
C ILE A 20 -4.32 5.06 4.86
N ASP A 21 -5.63 5.32 4.74
CA ASP A 21 -6.26 6.61 5.02
C ASP A 21 -5.95 7.09 6.46
N ARG A 22 -5.93 6.15 7.42
CA ARG A 22 -5.60 6.40 8.84
C ARG A 22 -4.10 6.61 9.09
N LEU A 23 -3.23 5.97 8.32
CA LEU A 23 -1.78 6.15 8.46
C LEU A 23 -1.26 7.36 7.69
N ALA A 24 -1.97 7.80 6.65
CA ALA A 24 -1.60 8.93 5.81
C ALA A 24 -1.53 10.23 6.60
N TRP A 25 -0.55 11.05 6.24
CA TRP A 25 -0.50 12.45 6.64
C TRP A 25 -1.39 13.26 5.70
N GLU A 26 -1.71 14.51 6.06
CA GLU A 26 -2.55 15.37 5.21
C GLU A 26 -1.91 15.60 3.82
N ASP A 27 -0.57 15.56 3.74
CA ASP A 27 0.17 15.62 2.49
C ASP A 27 0.20 14.24 1.82
N PRO A 28 -0.48 14.04 0.69
CA PRO A 28 -0.84 12.72 0.17
C PRO A 28 0.28 12.07 -0.65
N ASN A 29 1.54 12.51 -0.52
CA ASN A 29 2.65 11.77 -1.10
C ASN A 29 2.86 10.52 -0.26
N HIS A 30 2.24 9.41 -0.64
CA HIS A 30 2.45 8.13 0.00
C HIS A 30 2.50 7.02 -1.03
N SER A 31 3.22 5.96 -0.69
CA SER A 31 3.37 4.82 -1.55
C SER A 31 3.22 3.50 -0.80
N LEU A 32 2.83 2.48 -1.55
CA LEU A 32 2.70 1.12 -1.06
C LEU A 32 3.46 0.18 -1.98
N TYR A 33 4.38 -0.58 -1.38
CA TYR A 33 5.11 -1.66 -2.02
C TYR A 33 4.56 -2.98 -1.52
N VAL A 34 4.40 -3.95 -2.42
CA VAL A 34 4.09 -5.33 -2.06
C VAL A 34 4.99 -6.29 -2.83
N VAL A 35 5.48 -7.32 -2.17
CA VAL A 35 6.36 -8.33 -2.79
C VAL A 35 6.12 -9.70 -2.18
N ARG A 36 6.11 -10.74 -3.02
CA ARG A 36 6.03 -12.14 -2.56
C ARG A 36 7.37 -12.65 -2.09
N GLY A 37 7.36 -13.39 -0.98
CA GLY A 37 8.47 -14.26 -0.59
C GLY A 37 9.71 -13.57 -0.02
N LEU A 38 9.61 -12.29 0.35
CA LEU A 38 10.64 -11.59 1.14
C LEU A 38 10.14 -11.31 2.54
N ASP A 39 11.04 -11.25 3.52
CA ASP A 39 10.70 -10.80 4.86
C ASP A 39 10.65 -9.26 4.94
N PRO A 40 9.82 -8.67 5.84
CA PRO A 40 9.69 -7.21 5.98
C PRO A 40 11.03 -6.46 6.13
N ALA A 41 11.98 -7.01 6.90
CA ALA A 41 13.29 -6.40 7.08
C ALA A 41 14.12 -6.36 5.79
N GLU A 42 14.03 -7.39 4.94
CA GLU A 42 14.71 -7.41 3.65
C GLU A 42 14.11 -6.37 2.70
N VAL A 43 12.79 -6.26 2.67
CA VAL A 43 12.10 -5.26 1.84
C VAL A 43 12.44 -3.86 2.29
N ILE A 44 12.41 -3.60 3.60
CA ILE A 44 12.85 -2.32 4.20
C ILE A 44 14.27 -1.95 3.74
N GLY A 45 15.22 -2.89 3.81
CA GLY A 45 16.59 -2.64 3.36
C GLY A 45 16.70 -2.38 1.85
N ILE A 46 15.90 -3.05 1.02
CA ILE A 46 15.88 -2.82 -0.44
C ILE A 46 15.31 -1.44 -0.78
N VAL A 47 14.28 -0.98 -0.07
CA VAL A 47 13.68 0.34 -0.28
C VAL A 47 14.49 1.48 0.38
N GLY A 48 15.69 1.19 0.91
CA GLY A 48 16.58 2.18 1.53
C GLY A 48 16.07 2.68 2.87
N GLY A 49 15.77 1.76 3.78
CA GLY A 49 15.38 2.09 5.14
C GLY A 49 16.02 1.20 6.18
N GLU A 50 16.02 1.71 7.40
CA GLU A 50 16.54 1.05 8.58
C GLU A 50 15.39 0.68 9.51
N GLN A 51 15.28 -0.61 9.85
CA GLN A 51 14.33 -1.05 10.86
C GLN A 51 14.66 -0.41 12.22
N VAL A 52 13.65 0.21 12.81
CA VAL A 52 13.75 0.84 14.13
C VAL A 52 13.19 -0.06 15.21
N ARG A 53 11.99 -0.63 14.99
CA ARG A 53 11.35 -1.53 15.95
C ARG A 53 10.25 -2.37 15.32
N THR A 54 9.82 -3.40 16.03
CA THR A 54 8.60 -4.15 15.72
C THR A 54 7.54 -3.83 16.77
N LEU A 55 6.35 -3.49 16.31
CA LEU A 55 5.14 -3.29 17.10
C LEU A 55 4.43 -4.62 17.32
N ALA A 56 3.95 -4.84 18.54
CA ALA A 56 3.08 -5.95 18.83
C ALA A 56 1.66 -5.70 18.27
N PRO A 57 0.87 -6.76 18.03
CA PRO A 57 -0.57 -6.63 17.77
C PRO A 57 -1.26 -5.72 18.77
N GLY A 58 -2.07 -4.78 18.28
CA GLY A 58 -2.84 -3.81 19.05
C GLY A 58 -2.03 -2.63 19.59
N GLU A 59 -0.72 -2.56 19.33
CA GLU A 59 0.13 -1.47 19.82
C GLU A 59 -0.07 -0.16 19.04
N LEU A 60 -0.51 -0.23 17.78
CA LEU A 60 -0.97 0.96 17.07
C LEU A 60 -2.20 1.57 17.78
N PRO A 61 -2.30 2.90 17.90
CA PRO A 61 -3.48 3.58 18.46
C PRO A 61 -4.79 3.32 17.71
N GLU A 62 -5.92 3.38 18.42
CA GLU A 62 -7.29 3.29 17.86
C GLU A 62 -7.64 4.47 16.97
N ASP A 63 -7.23 5.68 17.39
CA ASP A 63 -7.55 6.94 16.72
C ASP A 63 -6.30 7.82 16.59
N THR A 64 -6.35 8.76 15.65
CA THR A 64 -5.38 9.85 15.58
C THR A 64 -5.66 10.88 16.67
N ALA A 65 -4.61 11.59 17.12
CA ALA A 65 -4.78 12.70 18.06
C ALA A 65 -5.41 13.94 17.39
N ASP A 66 -5.17 14.11 16.09
CA ASP A 66 -5.88 15.03 15.20
C ASP A 66 -5.92 14.47 13.76
N GLU A 67 -6.82 15.00 12.93
CA GLU A 67 -6.98 14.60 11.52
C GLU A 67 -5.78 14.98 10.63
N TRP A 68 -4.83 15.75 11.16
CA TRP A 68 -3.72 16.35 10.42
C TRP A 68 -2.39 15.61 10.63
N SER A 69 -2.30 14.67 11.58
CA SER A 69 -1.04 14.06 12.03
C SER A 69 -0.82 12.59 11.64
N GLY A 70 -1.84 11.88 11.18
CA GLY A 70 -1.78 10.43 10.90
C GLY A 70 -1.50 9.58 12.16
N VAL A 71 -1.85 8.29 12.17
CA VAL A 71 -1.62 7.45 13.37
C VAL A 71 -0.14 7.10 13.57
N VAL A 72 0.63 7.05 12.48
CA VAL A 72 2.03 6.61 12.48
C VAL A 72 2.94 7.52 13.31
N PRO A 73 3.00 8.86 13.11
CA PRO A 73 3.84 9.72 13.92
C PRO A 73 3.52 9.67 15.42
N HIS A 74 2.24 9.50 15.78
CA HIS A 74 1.82 9.42 17.19
C HIS A 74 2.24 8.11 17.87
N ALA A 75 2.10 6.97 17.19
CA ALA A 75 2.62 5.69 17.69
C ALA A 75 4.15 5.71 17.91
N LEU A 76 4.83 6.69 17.31
CA LEU A 76 6.28 6.72 17.11
C LEU A 76 7.00 7.86 17.85
N GLU A 77 6.29 8.87 18.36
CA GLU A 77 6.82 9.78 19.40
C GLU A 77 7.33 9.00 20.62
N ALA A 78 6.70 7.86 20.94
CA ALA A 78 7.16 6.94 21.99
C ALA A 78 8.46 6.19 21.65
N ALA A 79 8.88 6.17 20.37
CA ALA A 79 10.05 5.45 19.86
C ALA A 79 11.28 6.35 19.60
N GLY A 80 11.19 7.67 19.86
CA GLY A 80 12.35 8.56 19.90
C GLY A 80 12.81 9.14 18.56
N GLY A 81 11.95 9.23 17.55
CA GLY A 81 12.26 9.94 16.29
C GLY A 81 11.00 10.40 15.59
N GLY A 82 10.85 11.71 15.39
CA GLY A 82 9.68 12.35 14.78
C GLY A 82 9.51 12.13 13.27
N ASP A 83 10.45 11.40 12.65
CA ASP A 83 10.55 11.21 11.20
C ASP A 83 10.59 9.71 10.84
N LEU A 84 9.74 8.90 11.47
CA LEU A 84 9.62 7.48 11.15
C LEU A 84 8.60 7.30 10.01
N LEU A 85 9.09 6.87 8.84
CA LEU A 85 8.45 7.15 7.55
C LEU A 85 7.91 5.90 6.85
N ARG A 86 8.13 4.70 7.41
CA ARG A 86 7.68 3.44 6.83
C ARG A 86 7.10 2.45 7.82
N VAL A 87 6.02 1.80 7.41
CA VAL A 87 5.36 0.70 8.13
C VAL A 87 5.34 -0.54 7.24
N ALA A 88 5.92 -1.62 7.71
CA ALA A 88 5.99 -2.89 6.98
C ALA A 88 5.28 -4.01 7.74
N GLY A 89 4.79 -5.00 7.01
CA GLY A 89 4.18 -6.17 7.60
C GLY A 89 3.99 -7.28 6.59
N ARG A 90 3.26 -8.33 6.98
CA ARG A 90 3.06 -9.52 6.15
C ARG A 90 1.61 -9.99 6.16
N ARG A 91 1.12 -10.40 4.99
CA ARG A 91 -0.14 -11.11 4.79
C ARG A 91 0.11 -12.36 3.93
N GLY A 92 0.06 -13.54 4.54
CA GLY A 92 0.40 -14.78 3.85
C GLY A 92 1.83 -14.74 3.29
N ASP A 93 1.97 -14.91 1.99
CA ASP A 93 3.28 -14.87 1.31
C ASP A 93 3.70 -13.46 0.85
N TRP A 94 2.82 -12.48 1.00
CA TRP A 94 3.09 -11.09 0.64
C TRP A 94 3.61 -10.29 1.82
N THR A 95 4.68 -9.57 1.59
CA THR A 95 5.17 -8.51 2.46
C THR A 95 4.78 -7.18 1.85
N PHE A 96 4.37 -6.24 2.70
CA PHE A 96 4.07 -4.88 2.30
C PHE A 96 4.98 -3.89 3.02
N VAL A 97 5.21 -2.75 2.39
CA VAL A 97 5.80 -1.56 3.00
C VAL A 97 4.96 -0.38 2.57
N TYR A 98 4.35 0.29 3.53
CA TYR A 98 3.71 1.59 3.36
C TYR A 98 4.74 2.69 3.69
N ASP A 99 4.88 3.67 2.82
CA ASP A 99 5.80 4.78 2.92
C ASP A 99 5.00 6.09 2.92
N THR A 100 5.15 6.88 4.00
CA THR A 100 4.35 8.08 4.25
C THR A 100 4.84 9.32 3.51
N PHE A 101 5.95 9.26 2.77
CA PHE A 101 6.50 10.39 2.00
C PHE A 101 6.38 10.21 0.49
N GLY A 102 6.05 9.00 0.03
CA GLY A 102 5.68 8.77 -1.37
C GLY A 102 6.85 8.86 -2.35
N GLY A 103 7.98 8.25 -2.00
CA GLY A 103 9.14 8.18 -2.90
C GLY A 103 8.81 7.48 -4.21
N MET A 104 9.12 8.12 -5.35
CA MET A 104 8.98 7.54 -6.68
C MET A 104 10.25 6.82 -7.13
N ASP A 105 10.18 5.49 -7.22
CA ASP A 105 11.19 4.69 -7.91
C ASP A 105 10.51 3.65 -8.83
N GLY A 106 10.43 4.00 -10.12
CA GLY A 106 9.82 3.16 -11.16
C GLY A 106 10.56 1.84 -11.43
N GLU A 107 11.78 1.66 -10.92
CA GLU A 107 12.52 0.39 -11.02
C GLU A 107 12.38 -0.48 -9.77
N LEU A 108 11.65 -0.02 -8.75
CA LEU A 108 11.60 -0.71 -7.46
C LEU A 108 10.78 -2.00 -7.53
N ALA A 109 9.64 -2.01 -8.23
CA ALA A 109 8.87 -3.23 -8.48
C ALA A 109 9.72 -4.30 -9.20
N LYS A 110 10.52 -3.87 -10.19
CA LYS A 110 11.45 -4.75 -10.90
C LYS A 110 12.60 -5.25 -10.01
N THR A 111 13.09 -4.42 -9.10
CA THR A 111 14.15 -4.81 -8.16
C THR A 111 13.62 -5.82 -7.12
N LEU A 112 12.43 -5.58 -6.58
CA LEU A 112 11.77 -6.45 -5.59
C LEU A 112 11.31 -7.79 -6.18
N SER A 113 10.95 -7.84 -7.46
CA SER A 113 10.50 -9.06 -8.14
C SER A 113 11.63 -10.03 -8.54
N LYS A 114 12.91 -9.64 -8.45
CA LYS A 114 14.04 -10.52 -8.84
C LYS A 114 14.01 -11.87 -8.12
N GLY A 115 14.35 -12.95 -8.84
CA GLY A 115 14.48 -14.28 -8.24
C GLY A 115 13.16 -15.03 -8.14
N GLY A 116 12.34 -14.92 -9.20
CA GLY A 116 11.06 -15.62 -9.37
C GLY A 116 9.90 -15.04 -8.58
N ARG A 117 10.01 -13.79 -8.10
CA ARG A 117 9.01 -13.13 -7.25
C ARG A 117 8.09 -12.24 -8.06
N ALA A 118 6.91 -11.98 -7.52
CA ALA A 118 6.02 -10.93 -7.97
C ALA A 118 6.12 -9.74 -7.03
N ALA A 119 6.14 -8.52 -7.59
CA ALA A 119 6.09 -7.30 -6.81
C ALA A 119 5.25 -6.24 -7.52
N ALA A 120 4.57 -5.42 -6.73
CA ALA A 120 3.88 -4.24 -7.21
C ALA A 120 4.17 -3.04 -6.31
N TYR A 121 4.04 -1.87 -6.91
CA TYR A 121 4.25 -0.57 -6.30
C TYR A 121 3.12 0.34 -6.74
N VAL A 122 2.61 1.14 -5.82
CA VAL A 122 1.71 2.24 -6.14
C VAL A 122 2.16 3.49 -5.44
N VAL A 123 2.03 4.61 -6.13
CA VAL A 123 2.16 5.95 -5.55
C VAL A 123 0.88 6.71 -5.72
N ASN A 124 0.56 7.50 -4.72
CA ASN A 124 -0.35 8.61 -4.83
C ASN A 124 0.43 9.89 -4.52
N SER A 125 0.21 10.94 -5.30
CA SER A 125 0.87 12.22 -5.10
C SER A 125 -0.13 13.34 -4.94
N ILE A 126 0.30 14.43 -4.30
CA ILE A 126 -0.53 15.62 -4.12
C ILE A 126 -0.95 16.29 -5.43
N SER A 127 -0.21 16.04 -6.51
CA SER A 127 -0.58 16.52 -7.85
C SER A 127 -1.64 15.66 -8.53
N GLY A 128 -2.18 14.64 -7.84
CA GLY A 128 -3.17 13.71 -8.38
C GLY A 128 -2.57 12.75 -9.41
N ILE A 129 -1.27 12.48 -9.33
CA ILE A 129 -0.66 11.42 -10.14
C ILE A 129 -0.76 10.15 -9.33
N SER A 130 -1.51 9.18 -9.84
CA SER A 130 -1.45 7.81 -9.33
C SER A 130 -1.00 6.84 -10.41
N ARG A 131 -0.11 5.93 -10.01
CA ARG A 131 0.46 4.93 -10.91
C ARG A 131 0.74 3.65 -10.15
N VAL A 132 0.40 2.53 -10.78
CA VAL A 132 0.78 1.18 -10.35
C VAL A 132 1.85 0.64 -11.27
N ASP A 133 2.94 0.17 -10.68
CA ASP A 133 3.98 -0.60 -11.37
C ASP A 133 3.94 -2.04 -10.87
N CYS A 134 3.91 -3.01 -11.78
CA CYS A 134 3.96 -4.42 -11.45
C CYS A 134 5.05 -5.13 -12.26
N ALA A 135 5.80 -6.03 -11.61
CA ALA A 135 6.83 -6.82 -12.26
C ALA A 135 6.87 -8.26 -11.72
N GLU A 136 7.26 -9.20 -12.57
CA GLU A 136 7.47 -10.61 -12.22
C GLU A 136 8.87 -11.06 -12.66
N ASP A 137 9.60 -11.70 -11.76
CA ASP A 137 10.98 -12.20 -11.95
C ASP A 137 11.96 -11.14 -12.50
N GLY A 138 11.82 -9.88 -12.08
CA GLY A 138 12.65 -8.78 -12.56
C GLY A 138 12.50 -8.46 -14.05
N SER A 139 11.49 -9.03 -14.71
CA SER A 139 11.15 -8.79 -16.11
C SER A 139 9.95 -7.83 -16.21
N GLY A 140 10.00 -6.94 -17.21
CA GLY A 140 8.91 -6.04 -17.65
C GLY A 140 8.12 -5.33 -16.56
N VAL A 141 8.24 -4.00 -16.46
CA VAL A 141 7.28 -3.23 -15.64
C VAL A 141 6.01 -3.06 -16.46
N TYR A 142 4.90 -3.58 -15.96
CA TYR A 142 3.57 -3.20 -16.40
C TYR A 142 3.15 -1.97 -15.61
N GLU A 143 2.80 -0.91 -16.33
CA GLU A 143 2.43 0.38 -15.77
C GLU A 143 0.92 0.57 -15.99
N LEU A 144 0.21 0.88 -14.92
CA LEU A 144 -1.19 1.31 -14.97
C LEU A 144 -1.25 2.71 -14.37
N ASP A 145 -1.73 3.67 -15.16
CA ASP A 145 -1.91 5.06 -14.73
C ASP A 145 -3.40 5.45 -14.80
N ASP A 146 -3.69 6.69 -14.41
CA ASP A 146 -5.06 7.22 -14.36
C ASP A 146 -5.76 7.29 -15.73
N SER A 147 -5.05 7.02 -16.84
CA SER A 147 -5.62 6.95 -18.19
C SER A 147 -6.04 5.54 -18.61
N TYR A 148 -5.81 4.53 -17.76
CA TYR A 148 -6.17 3.15 -18.02
C TYR A 148 -7.68 2.99 -18.20
N ASP A 149 -8.07 2.43 -19.36
CA ASP A 149 -9.45 2.09 -19.65
C ASP A 149 -9.63 0.55 -19.60
N PRO A 150 -10.28 0.02 -18.55
CA PRO A 150 -10.47 -1.41 -18.35
C PRO A 150 -11.29 -2.08 -19.46
N ASP A 151 -12.04 -1.34 -20.26
CA ASP A 151 -12.80 -1.91 -21.38
C ASP A 151 -11.92 -2.12 -22.63
N TYR A 152 -10.76 -1.47 -22.72
CA TYR A 152 -9.89 -1.51 -23.91
C TYR A 152 -8.56 -2.26 -23.69
N ASP A 153 -8.09 -2.39 -22.45
CA ASP A 153 -6.74 -2.90 -22.17
C ASP A 153 -6.66 -4.32 -21.55
N GLN A 154 -7.78 -5.03 -21.35
CA GLN A 154 -7.81 -6.31 -20.62
C GLN A 154 -6.87 -7.40 -21.18
N GLU A 155 -6.65 -7.42 -22.50
CA GLU A 155 -5.78 -8.39 -23.16
C GLU A 155 -4.30 -8.19 -22.79
N ASN A 156 -3.90 -6.95 -22.48
CA ASN A 156 -2.52 -6.59 -22.16
C ASN A 156 -2.22 -6.61 -20.65
N VAL A 157 -3.25 -6.66 -19.80
CA VAL A 157 -3.09 -6.75 -18.35
C VAL A 157 -2.52 -8.11 -17.95
N PRO A 158 -1.43 -8.17 -17.15
CA PRO A 158 -0.91 -9.42 -16.60
C PRO A 158 -1.99 -10.19 -15.80
N GLU A 159 -2.00 -11.52 -15.90
CA GLU A 159 -2.96 -12.37 -15.17
C GLU A 159 -2.96 -12.08 -13.66
N LEU A 160 -1.78 -11.81 -13.11
CA LEU A 160 -1.58 -11.42 -11.72
C LEU A 160 -2.41 -10.20 -11.30
N LEU A 161 -2.60 -9.21 -12.20
CA LEU A 161 -3.32 -7.97 -11.90
C LEU A 161 -4.81 -8.03 -12.24
N ARG A 162 -5.25 -8.87 -13.18
CA ARG A 162 -6.67 -8.89 -13.62
C ARG A 162 -7.65 -9.05 -12.46
N ASN A 163 -7.43 -10.07 -11.62
CA ASN A 163 -8.30 -10.32 -10.46
C ASN A 163 -8.23 -9.19 -9.42
N ALA A 164 -7.07 -8.53 -9.30
CA ALA A 164 -6.88 -7.42 -8.38
C ALA A 164 -7.62 -6.16 -8.85
N ILE A 165 -7.59 -5.89 -10.17
CA ILE A 165 -8.36 -4.80 -10.81
C ILE A 165 -9.85 -5.03 -10.64
N ASP A 166 -10.35 -6.21 -11.01
CA ASP A 166 -11.77 -6.54 -10.87
C ASP A 166 -12.26 -6.37 -9.43
N ALA A 167 -11.45 -6.81 -8.45
CA ALA A 167 -11.78 -6.67 -7.04
C ALA A 167 -11.75 -5.22 -6.54
N ALA A 168 -10.80 -4.41 -7.02
CA ALA A 168 -10.67 -3.01 -6.64
C ALA A 168 -11.77 -2.13 -7.23
N MET A 169 -12.24 -2.46 -8.44
CA MET A 169 -13.32 -1.77 -9.15
C MET A 169 -14.72 -2.17 -8.66
N ALA A 170 -14.87 -3.34 -8.04
CA ALA A 170 -16.15 -3.81 -7.51
C ALA A 170 -16.59 -3.09 -6.21
N VAL A 171 -15.79 -2.14 -5.71
CA VAL A 171 -16.14 -1.32 -4.54
C VAL A 171 -17.21 -0.31 -4.93
N ASP A 172 -18.32 -0.33 -4.19
CA ASP A 172 -19.43 0.59 -4.37
C ASP A 172 -19.15 1.88 -3.59
N LEU A 173 -18.85 2.97 -4.30
CA LEU A 173 -18.56 4.28 -3.72
C LEU A 173 -19.77 5.20 -3.83
N GLU A 174 -19.99 6.04 -2.81
CA GLU A 174 -21.07 7.04 -2.84
C GLU A 174 -20.86 8.09 -3.93
N ASP A 175 -19.60 8.49 -4.17
CA ASP A 175 -19.18 9.40 -5.22
C ASP A 175 -18.03 8.78 -6.05
N PRO A 176 -18.33 8.02 -7.11
CA PRO A 176 -17.32 7.35 -7.91
C PRO A 176 -16.44 8.33 -8.71
N ASP A 177 -16.92 9.56 -8.96
CA ASP A 177 -16.15 10.59 -9.66
C ASP A 177 -15.03 11.17 -8.77
N TRP A 178 -15.05 10.85 -7.47
CA TRP A 178 -14.03 11.25 -6.49
C TRP A 178 -13.23 10.08 -5.92
N ASP A 179 -13.07 9.01 -6.71
CA ASP A 179 -12.26 7.86 -6.31
C ASP A 179 -10.76 8.18 -6.41
N LEU A 180 -10.13 8.43 -5.27
CA LEU A 180 -8.69 8.68 -5.17
C LEU A 180 -7.88 7.41 -4.82
N GLY A 181 -8.56 6.28 -4.64
CA GLY A 181 -7.99 5.10 -4.01
C GLY A 181 -7.92 3.86 -4.91
N VAL A 182 -8.45 3.89 -6.13
CA VAL A 182 -8.53 2.71 -7.00
C VAL A 182 -7.19 1.99 -7.19
N ASN A 183 -6.12 2.71 -7.48
CA ASN A 183 -4.78 2.15 -7.67
C ASN A 183 -4.21 1.54 -6.38
N MET A 184 -4.47 2.17 -5.23
CA MET A 184 -4.12 1.61 -3.92
C MET A 184 -4.90 0.32 -3.65
N ARG A 185 -6.20 0.29 -3.97
CA ARG A 185 -7.03 -0.92 -3.85
C ARG A 185 -6.55 -2.04 -4.76
N ILE A 186 -6.07 -1.74 -5.97
CA ILE A 186 -5.47 -2.76 -6.87
C ILE A 186 -4.28 -3.44 -6.18
N VAL A 187 -3.32 -2.65 -5.67
CA VAL A 187 -2.13 -3.21 -5.00
C VAL A 187 -2.50 -3.93 -3.69
N CYS A 188 -3.45 -3.41 -2.92
CA CYS A 188 -3.97 -4.09 -1.74
C CYS A 188 -4.66 -5.42 -2.09
N ALA A 189 -5.49 -5.46 -3.13
CA ALA A 189 -6.18 -6.68 -3.56
C ALA A 189 -5.20 -7.75 -4.02
N LEU A 190 -4.15 -7.35 -4.75
CA LEU A 190 -3.07 -8.23 -5.19
C LEU A 190 -2.40 -8.96 -4.01
N ALA A 191 -2.15 -8.23 -2.92
CA ALA A 191 -1.49 -8.74 -1.72
C ALA A 191 -2.45 -9.25 -0.62
N GLY A 192 -3.77 -9.17 -0.85
CA GLY A 192 -4.79 -9.55 0.13
C GLY A 192 -4.86 -8.62 1.36
N LEU A 193 -4.44 -7.36 1.22
CA LEU A 193 -4.42 -6.32 2.25
C LEU A 193 -5.77 -5.57 2.32
N THR A 194 -6.86 -6.33 2.39
CA THR A 194 -8.24 -5.84 2.35
C THR A 194 -8.79 -5.59 3.74
N TRP A 195 -7.90 -5.17 4.65
CA TRP A 195 -8.19 -5.04 6.08
C TRP A 195 -8.98 -3.78 6.38
N THR A 196 -9.85 -3.86 7.38
CA THR A 196 -10.24 -2.66 8.14
C THR A 196 -9.04 -2.15 8.93
N TYR A 197 -9.05 -0.89 9.37
CA TYR A 197 -7.98 -0.42 10.24
C TYR A 197 -7.85 -1.22 11.53
N GLU A 198 -8.96 -1.67 12.12
CA GLU A 198 -8.91 -2.50 13.33
C GLU A 198 -8.21 -3.84 13.07
N GLU A 199 -8.51 -4.51 11.95
CA GLU A 199 -7.80 -5.73 11.57
C GLU A 199 -6.31 -5.49 11.35
N PHE A 200 -5.96 -4.39 10.66
CA PHE A 200 -4.56 -4.00 10.41
C PHE A 200 -3.77 -3.88 11.73
N ARG A 201 -4.35 -3.24 12.74
CA ARG A 201 -3.71 -3.07 14.06
C ARG A 201 -3.42 -4.39 14.76
N GLN A 202 -4.17 -5.45 14.48
CA GLN A 202 -3.95 -6.77 15.08
C GLN A 202 -2.80 -7.56 14.42
N HIS A 203 -2.14 -6.98 13.41
CA HIS A 203 -0.97 -7.58 12.79
C HIS A 203 0.34 -7.11 13.44
N PRO A 204 1.38 -7.97 13.53
CA PRO A 204 2.73 -7.51 13.86
C PRO A 204 3.24 -6.59 12.74
N LEU A 205 3.76 -5.42 13.13
CA LEU A 205 4.22 -4.41 12.19
C LEU A 205 5.66 -4.03 12.49
N THR A 206 6.45 -3.80 11.45
CA THR A 206 7.81 -3.29 11.56
C THR A 206 7.84 -1.84 11.14
N ILE A 207 8.48 -1.01 11.95
CA ILE A 207 8.63 0.41 11.71
C ILE A 207 10.06 0.67 11.27
N ALA A 208 10.21 1.51 10.24
CA ALA A 208 11.49 1.89 9.70
C ALA A 208 11.59 3.40 9.43
N ARG A 209 12.82 3.89 9.37
CA ARG A 209 13.19 5.24 8.90
C ARG A 209 13.94 5.15 7.58
N TYR A 210 14.15 6.26 6.89
CA TYR A 210 15.09 6.30 5.76
C TYR A 210 16.52 6.07 6.25
N ASP A 211 17.33 5.43 5.42
CA ASP A 211 18.78 5.40 5.60
C ASP A 211 19.36 6.80 5.30
N GLU A 212 20.23 7.32 6.18
CA GLU A 212 20.95 8.60 6.00
C GLU A 212 22.05 8.54 4.92
#